data_AF-A0A257QCU7-F1
#
_entry.id   AF-A0A257QCU7-F1
#
_cell.length_a   1.000
_cell.length_b   1.000
_cell.length_c   1.000
_cell.angle_alpha   90.00
_cell.angle_beta   90.00
_cell.angle_gamma   90.00
#
_symmetry.space_group_name_H-M   'P 1'
#
loop_
_entity.id
_entity.type
_entity.pdbx_description
1 polymer ?
#
loop_
_entity_poly.entity_id
_entity_poly.type
_entity_poly.pdbx_seq_one_letter_code
_entity_poly.pdbx_strand_id
1 'polypeptide(L)'
;MNHSVDLTRADNNLLALPGMRLACGFAITASIALILISIFPDYRLAIFHAFNNLGPLAPHFWSGMTSLADTYLALGLFLPVLLLRPRVAALLLVSALIATVITHTIKPILDVPRPPAVLAADMMHLIGHRLDHGSFPSGHAVTAFTLAGLMIVGLRLSVGWSALVLLAASVLAVSRMAVGVHWPTDVLAGSLIGLMSVVLGQKLLAKWPKLAHARWPMPTGIVVTAICALSAPWFDAGYPLGAWANWSLAVLGLASLALASGRYWPLFRNRQRLPLRDLGRNSGRDE
;
A
#
# COMPACT_ATOMS: atom_id res chain seq x y z
N MET A 1 -22.17 -14.03 -0.97
CA MET A 1 -21.42 -14.53 0.20
C MET A 1 -20.75 -13.37 0.92
N ASN A 2 -21.32 -12.96 2.06
CA ASN A 2 -20.84 -11.83 2.86
C ASN A 2 -19.80 -12.34 3.87
N HIS A 3 -18.60 -12.73 3.41
CA HIS A 3 -17.48 -13.00 4.31
C HIS A 3 -16.94 -11.66 4.79
N SER A 4 -17.68 -11.07 5.72
CA SER A 4 -17.29 -9.87 6.42
C SER A 4 -15.96 -10.18 7.12
N VAL A 5 -14.88 -9.50 6.72
CA VAL A 5 -13.58 -9.67 7.37
C VAL A 5 -13.77 -9.25 8.82
N ASP A 6 -13.69 -10.22 9.71
CA ASP A 6 -13.71 -10.00 11.13
C ASP A 6 -12.28 -9.70 11.56
N LEU A 7 -12.00 -8.42 11.77
CA LEU A 7 -10.70 -7.95 12.24
C LEU A 7 -10.44 -8.32 13.71
N THR A 8 -11.47 -8.76 14.44
CA THR A 8 -11.40 -9.17 15.85
C THR A 8 -11.30 -10.67 16.04
N ARG A 9 -11.83 -11.43 15.09
CA ARG A 9 -11.77 -12.89 15.02
C ARG A 9 -10.72 -13.38 14.03
N ALA A 10 -9.71 -12.54 13.75
CA ALA A 10 -8.53 -13.01 13.06
C ALA A 10 -8.03 -14.22 13.87
N ASP A 11 -8.04 -15.39 13.23
CA ASP A 11 -7.35 -16.56 13.76
C ASP A 11 -6.01 -16.03 14.29
N ASN A 12 -5.74 -16.20 15.58
CA ASN A 12 -4.52 -15.68 16.22
C ASN A 12 -3.24 -16.12 15.48
N ASN A 13 -3.38 -17.10 14.58
CA ASN A 13 -2.40 -17.50 13.60
C ASN A 13 -2.55 -16.73 12.27
N LEU A 14 -1.95 -15.55 12.18
CA LEU A 14 -1.74 -14.83 10.90
C LEU A 14 -1.10 -15.71 9.81
N LEU A 15 -0.25 -16.67 10.20
CA LEU A 15 0.40 -17.60 9.29
C LEU A 15 -0.57 -18.65 8.73
N ALA A 16 -1.82 -18.70 9.19
CA ALA A 16 -2.86 -19.49 8.52
C ALA A 16 -3.21 -18.89 7.15
N LEU A 17 -3.01 -17.59 6.94
CA LEU A 17 -3.18 -16.96 5.63
C LEU A 17 -1.98 -17.32 4.74
N PRO A 18 -2.20 -17.98 3.58
CA PRO A 18 -1.11 -18.34 2.68
C PRO A 18 -0.29 -17.13 2.21
N GLY A 19 -0.96 -16.00 1.95
CA GLY A 19 -0.30 -14.74 1.61
C GLY A 19 0.61 -14.18 2.70
N MET A 20 0.30 -14.44 3.97
CA MET A 20 1.13 -13.99 5.08
C MET A 20 2.41 -14.82 5.22
N ARG A 21 2.37 -16.12 4.91
CA ARG A 21 3.59 -16.94 4.84
C ARG A 21 4.56 -16.41 3.81
N LEU A 22 4.04 -15.99 2.65
CA LEU A 22 4.86 -15.35 1.62
C LEU A 22 5.43 -14.01 2.09
N ALA A 23 4.63 -13.17 2.75
CA ALA A 23 5.11 -11.92 3.33
C ALA A 23 6.19 -12.14 4.42
N CYS A 24 6.06 -13.18 5.23
CA CYS A 24 7.09 -13.59 6.18
C CYS A 24 8.37 -14.08 5.48
N GLY A 25 8.24 -14.88 4.42
CA GLY A 25 9.37 -15.29 3.60
C GLY A 25 10.10 -14.09 3.00
N PHE A 26 9.35 -13.13 2.44
CA PHE A 26 9.90 -11.86 1.98
C PHE A 26 10.62 -11.11 3.11
N ALA A 27 10.00 -10.98 4.28
CA ALA A 27 10.59 -10.26 5.41
C ALA A 27 11.89 -10.91 5.92
N ILE A 28 11.95 -12.25 5.96
CA ILE A 28 13.17 -12.99 6.32
C ILE A 28 14.26 -12.71 5.29
N THR A 29 13.97 -12.86 4.00
CA THR A 29 14.93 -12.59 2.92
C THR A 29 15.40 -11.13 2.93
N ALA A 30 14.49 -10.17 3.11
CA ALA A 30 14.82 -8.76 3.21
C ALA A 30 15.66 -8.42 4.44
N SER A 31 15.43 -9.10 5.57
CA SER A 31 16.24 -8.94 6.78
C SER A 31 17.66 -9.48 6.58
N ILE A 32 17.81 -10.66 5.97
CA ILE A 32 19.12 -11.23 5.64
C ILE A 32 19.86 -10.30 4.67
N ALA A 33 19.20 -9.83 3.61
CA ALA A 33 19.79 -8.89 2.67
C ALA A 33 20.19 -7.57 3.34
N LEU A 34 19.36 -7.02 4.24
CA LEU A 34 19.66 -5.81 4.98
C LEU A 34 20.92 -5.99 5.85
N ILE A 35 21.04 -7.12 6.55
CA ILE A 35 22.21 -7.43 7.38
C ILE A 35 23.46 -7.56 6.50
N LEU A 36 23.39 -8.34 5.40
CA LEU A 36 24.53 -8.53 4.50
C LEU A 36 25.00 -7.20 3.89
N ILE A 37 24.09 -6.37 3.39
CA ILE A 37 24.43 -5.07 2.80
C ILE A 37 24.99 -4.10 3.86
N SER A 38 24.56 -4.23 5.11
CA SER A 38 25.09 -3.40 6.21
C SER A 38 26.50 -3.82 6.64
N ILE A 39 26.85 -5.10 6.48
CA ILE A 39 28.19 -5.64 6.81
C ILE A 39 29.19 -5.39 5.67
N PHE A 40 28.73 -5.41 4.41
CA PHE A 40 29.58 -5.29 3.22
C PHE A 40 29.25 -4.00 2.44
N PRO A 41 29.94 -2.87 2.71
CA PRO A 41 29.65 -1.58 2.09
C PRO A 41 29.72 -1.58 0.55
N ASP A 42 30.57 -2.42 -0.04
CA ASP A 42 30.69 -2.55 -1.49
C ASP A 42 29.37 -3.04 -2.12
N TYR A 43 28.62 -3.90 -1.42
CA TYR A 43 27.32 -4.36 -1.89
C TYR A 43 26.28 -3.23 -1.88
N ARG A 44 26.33 -2.33 -0.90
CA ARG A 44 25.43 -1.17 -0.85
C ARG A 44 25.61 -0.29 -2.08
N LEU A 45 26.85 -0.01 -2.46
CA LEU A 45 27.16 0.83 -3.62
C LEU A 45 26.86 0.11 -4.95
N ALA A 46 27.28 -1.15 -5.08
CA ALA A 46 27.03 -1.94 -6.30
C ALA A 46 25.52 -2.11 -6.59
N ILE A 47 24.73 -2.43 -5.56
CA ILE A 47 23.27 -2.58 -5.70
C ILE A 47 22.63 -1.23 -6.00
N PHE A 48 23.08 -0.15 -5.35
CA PHE A 48 22.59 1.20 -5.67
C PHE A 48 22.80 1.53 -7.15
N HIS A 49 24.02 1.38 -7.69
CA HIS A 49 24.28 1.67 -9.11
C HIS A 49 23.48 0.74 -10.04
N ALA A 50 23.33 -0.54 -9.72
CA ALA A 50 22.54 -1.47 -10.53
C ALA A 50 21.11 -0.97 -10.76
N PHE A 51 20.46 -0.44 -9.72
CA PHE A 51 19.11 0.13 -9.85
C PHE A 51 19.11 1.58 -10.36
N ASN A 52 20.10 2.38 -9.97
CA ASN A 52 20.19 3.77 -10.40
C ASN A 52 20.42 3.91 -11.91
N ASN A 53 21.15 2.96 -12.51
CA ASN A 53 21.33 2.86 -13.96
C ASN A 53 20.03 2.57 -14.72
N LEU A 54 18.97 2.08 -14.06
CA LEU A 54 17.66 1.93 -14.68
C LEU A 54 16.93 3.26 -14.86
N GLY A 55 17.25 4.26 -14.03
CA GLY A 55 16.66 5.60 -14.03
C GLY A 55 16.60 6.24 -15.42
N PRO A 56 17.76 6.47 -16.07
CA PRO A 56 17.82 7.10 -17.39
C PRO A 56 17.24 6.22 -18.52
N LEU A 57 17.10 4.90 -18.34
CA LEU A 57 16.49 4.03 -19.35
C LEU A 57 14.98 4.26 -19.48
N ALA A 58 14.31 4.66 -18.40
CA ALA A 58 12.86 4.88 -18.37
C ALA A 58 12.46 5.97 -17.36
N PRO A 59 12.89 7.23 -17.53
CA PRO A 59 12.74 8.27 -16.52
C PRO A 59 11.27 8.60 -16.20
N HIS A 60 10.38 8.55 -17.21
CA HIS A 60 8.95 8.72 -17.01
C HIS A 60 8.33 7.61 -16.17
N PHE A 61 8.74 6.35 -16.42
CA PHE A 61 8.24 5.21 -15.66
C PHE A 61 8.67 5.30 -14.19
N TRP A 62 9.96 5.51 -13.93
CA TRP A 62 10.46 5.61 -12.56
C TRP A 62 9.91 6.81 -11.80
N SER A 63 9.74 7.95 -12.48
CA SER A 63 9.05 9.12 -11.92
C SER A 63 7.60 8.81 -11.56
N GLY A 64 6.86 8.09 -12.41
CA GLY A 64 5.48 7.71 -12.10
C GLY A 64 5.38 6.69 -10.96
N MET A 65 6.24 5.68 -10.96
CA MET A 65 6.29 4.68 -9.89
C MET A 65 6.63 5.33 -8.54
N THR A 66 7.56 6.27 -8.53
CA THR A 66 7.93 6.95 -7.31
C THR A 66 6.82 7.87 -6.81
N SER A 67 6.13 8.58 -7.71
CA SER A 67 4.93 9.36 -7.36
C SER A 67 3.84 8.48 -6.73
N LEU A 68 3.53 7.31 -7.29
CA LEU A 68 2.52 6.41 -6.72
C LEU A 68 2.87 5.87 -5.32
N ALA A 69 4.15 5.91 -4.96
CA ALA A 69 4.63 5.49 -3.64
C ALA A 69 4.64 6.63 -2.62
N ASP A 70 4.39 7.89 -3.04
CA ASP A 70 4.15 9.00 -2.13
C ASP A 70 2.91 8.73 -1.28
N THR A 71 2.94 9.10 0.00
CA THR A 71 1.86 8.78 0.94
C THR A 71 0.51 9.34 0.49
N TYR A 72 0.49 10.54 -0.08
CA TYR A 72 -0.75 11.16 -0.54
C TYR A 72 -1.36 10.38 -1.70
N LEU A 73 -0.56 10.08 -2.73
CA LEU A 73 -1.03 9.36 -3.92
C LEU A 73 -1.32 7.89 -3.60
N ALA A 74 -0.53 7.26 -2.74
CA ALA A 74 -0.73 5.89 -2.29
C ALA A 74 -2.04 5.73 -1.49
N LEU A 75 -2.42 6.72 -0.67
CA LEU A 75 -3.74 6.74 -0.03
C LEU A 75 -4.86 6.77 -1.08
N GLY A 76 -4.72 7.61 -2.12
CA GLY A 76 -5.64 7.61 -3.25
C GLY A 76 -5.74 6.24 -3.94
N LEU A 77 -4.59 5.59 -4.18
CA LEU A 77 -4.50 4.28 -4.83
C LEU A 77 -5.22 3.19 -4.03
N PHE A 78 -5.38 3.38 -2.72
CA PHE A 78 -6.04 2.44 -1.82
C PHE A 78 -7.58 2.57 -1.80
N LEU A 79 -8.16 3.61 -2.43
CA LEU A 79 -9.61 3.83 -2.49
C LEU A 79 -10.42 2.60 -2.96
N PRO A 80 -10.05 1.88 -4.04
CA PRO A 80 -10.82 0.72 -4.50
C PRO A 80 -10.92 -0.36 -3.42
N VAL A 81 -9.86 -0.55 -2.63
CA VAL A 81 -9.82 -1.52 -1.54
C VAL A 81 -10.80 -1.11 -0.43
N LEU A 82 -10.85 0.17 -0.06
CA LEU A 82 -11.78 0.66 0.96
C LEU A 82 -13.24 0.63 0.48
N LEU A 83 -13.51 0.85 -0.80
CA LEU A 83 -14.86 0.70 -1.36
C LEU A 83 -15.31 -0.77 -1.38
N LEU A 84 -14.39 -1.71 -1.61
CA LEU A 84 -14.69 -3.14 -1.59
C LEU A 84 -14.76 -3.72 -0.17
N ARG A 85 -13.89 -3.25 0.73
CA ARG A 85 -13.69 -3.76 2.09
C ARG A 85 -13.53 -2.60 3.08
N PRO A 86 -14.59 -1.83 3.38
CA PRO A 86 -14.50 -0.61 4.19
C PRO A 86 -13.96 -0.85 5.60
N ARG A 87 -14.17 -2.05 6.15
CA ARG A 87 -13.64 -2.42 7.47
C ARG A 87 -12.10 -2.33 7.55
N VAL A 88 -11.40 -2.46 6.42
CA VAL A 88 -9.93 -2.32 6.36
C VAL A 88 -9.49 -0.91 6.76
N ALA A 89 -10.38 0.10 6.73
CA ALA A 89 -10.05 1.48 7.11
C ALA A 89 -9.50 1.60 8.54
N ALA A 90 -10.03 0.82 9.50
CA ALA A 90 -9.49 0.83 10.86
C ALA A 90 -8.06 0.26 10.92
N LEU A 91 -7.80 -0.80 10.16
CA LEU A 91 -6.46 -1.38 10.06
C LEU A 91 -5.49 -0.44 9.32
N LEU A 92 -5.94 0.22 8.26
CA LEU A 92 -5.17 1.26 7.56
C LEU A 92 -4.76 2.37 8.54
N LEU A 93 -5.72 2.93 9.28
CA LEU A 93 -5.45 4.02 10.23
C LEU A 93 -4.41 3.62 11.28
N VAL A 94 -4.62 2.48 11.95
CA VAL A 94 -3.72 2.02 13.02
C VAL A 94 -2.34 1.69 12.45
N SER A 95 -2.27 1.01 11.31
CA SER A 95 -0.99 0.63 10.69
C SER A 95 -0.24 1.85 10.19
N ALA A 96 -0.94 2.83 9.59
CA ALA A 96 -0.35 4.09 9.15
C ALA A 96 0.21 4.87 10.34
N LEU A 97 -0.53 4.96 11.46
CA LEU A 97 -0.05 5.62 12.67
C LEU A 97 1.22 4.96 13.21
N ILE A 98 1.25 3.63 13.30
CA ILE A 98 2.44 2.88 13.73
C ILE A 98 3.62 3.16 12.79
N ALA A 99 3.40 3.05 11.48
CA ALA A 99 4.43 3.30 10.47
C ALA A 99 4.98 4.73 10.54
N THR A 100 4.11 5.72 10.70
CA THR A 100 4.47 7.13 10.86
C THR A 100 5.29 7.34 12.13
N VAL A 101 4.85 6.84 13.27
CA VAL A 101 5.58 6.96 14.55
C VAL A 101 6.98 6.37 14.42
N ILE A 102 7.10 5.15 13.89
CA ILE A 102 8.41 4.49 13.71
C ILE A 102 9.30 5.32 12.78
N THR A 103 8.79 5.71 11.61
CA THR A 103 9.58 6.40 10.58
C THR A 103 10.02 7.79 11.03
N HIS A 104 9.12 8.57 11.62
CA HIS A 104 9.43 9.93 12.10
C HIS A 104 10.25 9.94 13.38
N THR A 105 10.31 8.83 14.12
CA THR A 105 11.25 8.69 15.25
C THR A 105 12.64 8.31 14.75
N ILE A 106 12.77 7.29 13.91
CA ILE A 106 14.07 6.77 13.46
C ILE A 106 14.82 7.77 12.58
N LYS A 107 14.11 8.41 11.64
CA LYS A 107 14.73 9.26 10.62
C LYS A 107 15.59 10.40 11.18
N PRO A 108 15.11 11.24 12.11
CA PRO A 108 15.93 12.30 12.70
C PRO A 108 17.01 11.77 13.64
N ILE A 109 16.85 10.58 14.24
CA ILE A 109 17.85 9.99 15.15
C ILE A 109 19.08 9.54 14.37
N LEU A 110 18.89 8.91 13.20
CA LEU A 110 20.00 8.35 12.43
C LEU A 110 20.59 9.32 11.41
N ASP A 111 19.78 10.27 10.92
CA ASP A 111 20.13 11.32 9.95
C ASP A 111 21.08 10.88 8.81
N VAL A 112 20.81 9.70 8.26
CA VAL A 112 21.70 9.08 7.28
C VAL A 112 21.78 9.94 6.01
N PRO A 113 22.99 10.26 5.50
CA PRO A 113 23.14 11.02 4.28
C PRO A 113 22.62 10.22 3.07
N ARG A 114 21.95 10.93 2.17
CA ARG A 114 21.40 10.38 0.93
C ARG A 114 22.50 10.22 -0.13
N PRO A 115 22.28 9.41 -1.19
CA PRO A 115 23.26 9.28 -2.28
C PRO A 115 23.77 10.62 -2.85
N PRO A 116 22.91 11.63 -3.12
CA PRO A 116 23.38 12.92 -3.66
C PRO A 116 24.28 13.72 -2.71
N ALA A 117 24.29 13.42 -1.42
CA ALA A 117 25.14 14.10 -0.44
C ALA A 117 26.57 13.57 -0.41
N VAL A 118 26.80 12.34 -0.87
CA VAL A 118 28.09 11.65 -0.74
C VAL A 118 28.68 11.16 -2.07
N LEU A 119 27.85 11.01 -3.11
CA LEU A 119 28.29 10.66 -4.45
C LEU A 119 28.43 11.92 -5.30
N ALA A 120 29.47 11.96 -6.13
CA ALA A 120 29.64 12.99 -7.13
C ALA A 120 28.53 12.91 -8.19
N ALA A 121 28.19 14.04 -8.82
CA ALA A 121 27.06 14.14 -9.74
C ALA A 121 27.23 13.29 -11.02
N ASP A 122 28.46 12.99 -11.41
CA ASP A 122 28.81 12.11 -12.53
C ASP A 122 28.78 10.62 -12.18
N MET A 123 28.70 10.28 -10.89
CA MET A 123 28.66 8.90 -10.39
C MET A 123 27.22 8.37 -10.23
N MET A 124 26.20 9.21 -10.41
CA MET A 124 24.81 8.79 -10.24
C MET A 124 23.83 9.59 -11.09
N HIS A 125 22.65 9.03 -11.32
CA HIS A 125 21.53 9.68 -11.95
C HIS A 125 20.51 10.12 -10.91
N LEU A 126 20.20 11.41 -10.90
CA LEU A 126 19.17 11.99 -10.05
C LEU A 126 17.96 12.38 -10.89
N ILE A 127 16.78 11.91 -10.50
CA ILE A 127 15.49 12.32 -11.08
C ILE A 127 14.69 13.00 -9.97
N GLY A 128 14.14 14.19 -10.26
CA GLY A 128 13.42 15.00 -9.28
C GLY A 128 14.37 15.86 -8.43
N HIS A 129 13.98 16.14 -7.19
CA HIS A 129 14.71 17.07 -6.33
C HIS A 129 15.88 16.42 -5.58
N ARG A 130 16.96 17.20 -5.42
CA ARG A 130 18.07 16.86 -4.55
C ARG A 130 17.62 16.92 -3.09
N LEU A 131 17.90 15.86 -2.36
CA LEU A 131 17.73 15.75 -0.91
C LEU A 131 19.05 15.22 -0.36
N ASP A 132 19.56 15.87 0.69
CA ASP A 132 20.90 15.52 1.21
C ASP A 132 20.84 14.63 2.46
N HIS A 133 19.82 14.78 3.32
CA HIS A 133 19.77 14.15 4.65
C HIS A 133 18.47 13.37 4.93
N GLY A 134 18.42 12.65 6.05
CA GLY A 134 17.27 11.83 6.46
C GLY A 134 16.92 10.72 5.47
N SER A 135 17.91 9.93 5.04
CA SER A 135 17.70 8.84 4.08
C SER A 135 16.97 7.64 4.70
N PHE A 136 17.38 7.21 5.89
CA PHE A 136 16.90 5.97 6.51
C PHE A 136 15.74 6.23 7.49
N PRO A 137 14.67 5.40 7.49
CA PRO A 137 14.26 4.48 6.43
C PRO A 137 13.55 5.23 5.29
N SER A 138 13.37 4.55 4.15
CA SER A 138 12.63 5.09 3.01
C SER A 138 11.12 5.14 3.30
N GLY A 139 10.54 6.35 3.40
CA GLY A 139 9.10 6.53 3.64
C GLY A 139 8.22 5.96 2.51
N HIS A 140 8.64 6.10 1.25
CA HIS A 140 7.90 5.52 0.12
C HIS A 140 7.89 3.98 0.17
N ALA A 141 8.99 3.35 0.62
CA ALA A 141 9.04 1.91 0.82
C ALA A 141 8.13 1.47 1.97
N VAL A 142 8.13 2.22 3.09
CA VAL A 142 7.20 2.00 4.21
C VAL A 142 5.75 2.04 3.71
N THR A 143 5.36 3.10 3.01
CA THR A 143 4.02 3.27 2.46
C THR A 143 3.62 2.12 1.53
N ALA A 144 4.46 1.79 0.55
CA ALA A 144 4.18 0.73 -0.42
C ALA A 144 3.97 -0.63 0.25
N PHE A 145 4.82 -0.99 1.22
CA PHE A 145 4.72 -2.27 1.92
C PHE A 145 3.64 -2.31 2.99
N THR A 146 3.27 -1.17 3.59
CA THR A 146 2.07 -1.07 4.43
C THR A 146 0.82 -1.34 3.60
N LEU A 147 0.67 -0.71 2.43
CA LEU A 147 -0.49 -0.97 1.56
C LEU A 147 -0.52 -2.43 1.08
N ALA A 148 0.63 -3.00 0.72
CA ALA A 148 0.73 -4.41 0.35
C ALA A 148 0.25 -5.34 1.48
N GLY A 149 0.74 -5.12 2.71
CA GLY A 149 0.31 -5.88 3.88
C GLY A 149 -1.19 -5.72 4.15
N LEU A 150 -1.72 -4.50 4.01
CA LEU A 150 -3.15 -4.22 4.17
C LEU A 150 -4.00 -4.96 3.14
N MET A 151 -3.56 -5.05 1.88
CA MET A 151 -4.26 -5.84 0.85
C MET A 151 -4.20 -7.33 1.17
N ILE A 152 -3.04 -7.86 1.54
CA ILE A 152 -2.87 -9.29 1.87
C ILE A 152 -3.79 -9.69 3.02
N VAL A 153 -3.80 -8.92 4.11
CA VAL A 153 -4.63 -9.20 5.30
C VAL A 153 -6.10 -8.87 5.05
N GLY A 154 -6.39 -7.68 4.53
CA GLY A 154 -7.73 -7.13 4.39
C GLY A 154 -8.55 -7.77 3.26
N LEU A 155 -7.90 -8.25 2.20
CA LEU A 155 -8.56 -8.97 1.11
C LEU A 155 -8.42 -10.49 1.23
N ARG A 156 -7.58 -10.99 2.16
CA ARG A 156 -7.23 -12.42 2.30
C ARG A 156 -6.74 -13.01 0.99
N LEU A 157 -5.74 -12.36 0.39
CA LEU A 157 -5.22 -12.73 -0.92
C LEU A 157 -4.66 -14.15 -0.94
N SER A 158 -4.84 -14.85 -2.06
CA SER A 158 -4.13 -16.10 -2.34
C SER A 158 -2.62 -15.86 -2.47
N VAL A 159 -1.81 -16.91 -2.50
CA VAL A 159 -0.35 -16.80 -2.67
C VAL A 159 0.00 -16.03 -3.95
N GLY A 160 -0.65 -16.33 -5.08
CA GLY A 160 -0.39 -15.66 -6.36
C GLY A 160 -0.69 -14.16 -6.33
N TRP A 161 -1.85 -13.77 -5.79
CA TRP A 161 -2.19 -12.35 -5.64
C TRP A 161 -1.29 -11.64 -4.62
N SER A 162 -0.89 -12.33 -3.56
CA SER A 162 0.06 -11.78 -2.58
C SER A 162 1.43 -11.55 -3.20
N ALA A 163 1.91 -12.47 -4.05
CA ALA A 163 3.16 -12.32 -4.80
C ALA A 163 3.11 -11.11 -5.73
N LEU A 164 2.01 -10.94 -6.47
CA LEU A 164 1.83 -9.78 -7.36
C LEU A 164 1.84 -8.46 -6.59
N VAL A 165 1.16 -8.39 -5.46
CA VAL A 165 1.11 -7.17 -4.63
C VAL A 165 2.48 -6.86 -4.00
N LEU A 166 3.21 -7.87 -3.51
CA LEU A 166 4.57 -7.69 -3.02
C LEU A 166 5.55 -7.27 -4.13
N LEU A 167 5.37 -7.80 -5.34
CA LEU A 167 6.14 -7.39 -6.52
C LEU A 167 5.85 -5.92 -6.88
N ALA A 168 4.59 -5.52 -6.92
CA ALA A 168 4.20 -4.13 -7.17
C ALA A 168 4.79 -3.18 -6.11
N ALA A 169 4.69 -3.53 -4.83
CA ALA A 169 5.30 -2.75 -3.74
C ALA A 169 6.83 -2.70 -3.85
N SER A 170 7.47 -3.78 -4.32
CA SER A 170 8.91 -3.81 -4.58
C SER A 170 9.31 -2.87 -5.71
N VAL A 171 8.55 -2.80 -6.80
CA VAL A 171 8.79 -1.84 -7.90
C VAL A 171 8.66 -0.40 -7.41
N LEU A 172 7.61 -0.10 -6.65
CA LEU A 172 7.40 1.21 -6.02
C LEU A 172 8.57 1.58 -5.10
N ALA A 173 9.05 0.64 -4.28
CA ALA A 173 10.13 0.88 -3.34
C ALA A 173 11.51 1.03 -4.04
N VAL A 174 11.80 0.18 -5.03
CA VAL A 174 13.02 0.20 -5.85
C VAL A 174 13.11 1.47 -6.69
N SER A 175 11.98 2.07 -7.08
CA SER A 175 11.97 3.36 -7.79
C SER A 175 12.79 4.43 -7.06
N ARG A 176 12.93 4.35 -5.73
CA ARG A 176 13.71 5.28 -4.92
C ARG A 176 15.22 5.21 -5.17
N MET A 177 15.73 4.03 -5.52
CA MET A 177 17.12 3.87 -5.97
C MET A 177 17.25 4.28 -7.44
N ALA A 178 16.26 3.96 -8.28
CA ALA A 178 16.23 4.36 -9.68
C ALA A 178 16.25 5.89 -9.87
N VAL A 179 15.53 6.64 -9.03
CA VAL A 179 15.58 8.12 -9.03
C VAL A 179 16.75 8.70 -8.23
N GLY A 180 17.55 7.86 -7.56
CA GLY A 180 18.82 8.26 -6.95
C GLY A 180 18.76 8.84 -5.53
N VAL A 181 17.69 8.65 -4.77
CA VAL A 181 17.47 9.38 -3.50
C VAL A 181 17.51 8.53 -2.23
N HIS A 182 17.67 7.20 -2.36
CA HIS A 182 17.78 6.28 -1.23
C HIS A 182 18.76 5.13 -1.51
N TRP A 183 19.33 4.61 -0.43
CA TRP A 183 20.18 3.42 -0.44
C TRP A 183 19.34 2.13 -0.38
N PRO A 184 19.92 0.97 -0.81
CA PRO A 184 19.26 -0.32 -0.68
C PRO A 184 18.83 -0.65 0.76
N THR A 185 19.64 -0.27 1.75
CA THR A 185 19.35 -0.44 3.17
C THR A 185 18.09 0.32 3.61
N ASP A 186 17.88 1.53 3.08
CA ASP A 186 16.72 2.36 3.43
C ASP A 186 15.43 1.75 2.88
N VAL A 187 15.51 1.18 1.67
CA VAL A 187 14.41 0.51 0.96
C VAL A 187 14.02 -0.79 1.67
N LEU A 188 15.01 -1.61 2.04
CA LEU A 188 14.78 -2.86 2.77
C LEU A 188 14.25 -2.60 4.19
N ALA A 189 14.82 -1.65 4.92
CA ALA A 189 14.29 -1.29 6.24
C ALA A 189 12.86 -0.75 6.15
N GLY A 190 12.59 0.10 5.13
CA GLY A 190 11.25 0.61 4.90
C GLY A 190 10.23 -0.49 4.59
N SER A 191 10.60 -1.48 3.77
CA SER A 191 9.70 -2.60 3.46
C SER A 191 9.36 -3.45 4.69
N LEU A 192 10.35 -3.71 5.55
CA LEU A 192 10.17 -4.42 6.82
C LEU A 192 9.27 -3.65 7.78
N ILE A 193 9.52 -2.35 7.96
CA ILE A 193 8.69 -1.48 8.81
C ILE A 193 7.25 -1.44 8.29
N GLY A 194 7.06 -1.35 6.98
CA GLY A 194 5.74 -1.31 6.36
C GLY A 194 4.92 -2.57 6.65
N LEU A 195 5.49 -3.77 6.44
CA LEU A 195 4.84 -5.05 6.74
C LEU A 195 4.62 -5.25 8.24
N MET A 196 5.62 -4.92 9.06
CA MET A 196 5.54 -5.03 10.52
C MET A 196 4.40 -4.16 11.08
N SER A 197 4.22 -2.95 10.56
CA SER A 197 3.17 -2.03 11.02
C SER A 197 1.77 -2.62 10.84
N VAL A 198 1.54 -3.38 9.77
CA VAL A 198 0.25 -4.07 9.54
C VAL A 198 0.05 -5.22 10.52
N VAL A 199 1.10 -6.01 10.79
CA VAL A 199 1.05 -7.10 11.77
C VAL A 199 0.76 -6.54 13.17
N LEU A 200 1.44 -5.47 13.56
CA LEU A 200 1.22 -4.81 14.85
C LEU A 200 -0.18 -4.19 14.93
N GLY A 201 -0.64 -3.53 13.87
CA GLY A 201 -1.97 -2.95 13.79
C GLY A 201 -3.07 -3.99 13.93
N GLN A 202 -2.91 -5.14 13.28
CA GLN A 202 -3.87 -6.24 13.40
C GLN A 202 -3.88 -6.84 14.82
N LYS A 203 -2.71 -7.06 15.43
CA LYS A 203 -2.60 -7.53 16.82
C LYS A 203 -3.26 -6.55 17.80
N LEU A 204 -3.10 -5.24 17.58
CA LEU A 204 -3.71 -4.22 18.42
C LEU A 204 -5.24 -4.20 18.28
N LEU A 205 -5.75 -4.27 17.04
CA LEU A 205 -7.20 -4.34 16.79
C LEU A 205 -7.85 -5.61 17.34
N ALA A 206 -7.15 -6.75 17.30
CA ALA A 206 -7.61 -7.99 17.90
C ALA A 206 -7.71 -7.87 19.43
N LYS A 207 -6.76 -7.19 20.07
CA LYS A 207 -6.79 -6.92 21.52
C LYS A 207 -7.89 -5.93 21.90
N TRP A 208 -8.21 -4.95 21.04
CA TRP A 208 -9.13 -3.85 21.35
C TRP A 208 -10.36 -3.86 20.42
N PRO A 209 -11.34 -4.78 20.62
CA PRO A 209 -12.47 -4.96 19.72
C PRO A 209 -13.32 -3.70 19.52
N LYS A 210 -13.39 -2.81 20.52
CA LYS A 210 -14.12 -1.53 20.40
C LYS A 210 -13.56 -0.66 19.26
N LEU A 211 -12.23 -0.63 19.10
CA LEU A 211 -11.57 0.11 18.03
C LEU A 211 -11.78 -0.56 16.68
N ALA A 212 -11.75 -1.90 16.64
CA ALA A 212 -11.97 -2.67 15.42
C ALA A 212 -13.42 -2.58 14.88
N HIS A 213 -14.40 -2.41 15.78
CA HIS A 213 -15.82 -2.24 15.43
C HIS A 213 -16.24 -0.77 15.28
N ALA A 214 -15.32 0.19 15.50
CA ALA A 214 -15.59 1.59 15.30
C ALA A 214 -16.04 1.82 13.86
N ARG A 215 -17.20 2.47 13.69
CA ARG A 215 -17.77 2.70 12.34
C ARG A 215 -17.24 3.96 11.68
N TRP A 216 -16.73 4.92 12.46
CA TRP A 216 -16.24 6.21 11.97
C TRP A 216 -15.02 6.12 11.03
N PRO A 217 -14.04 5.19 11.17
CA PRO A 217 -12.91 5.15 10.27
C PRO A 217 -13.29 4.82 8.83
N MET A 218 -14.44 4.14 8.62
CA MET A 218 -14.89 3.71 7.30
C MET A 218 -15.26 4.89 6.38
N PRO A 219 -16.25 5.75 6.72
CA PRO A 219 -16.58 6.90 5.87
C PRO A 219 -15.41 7.88 5.78
N THR A 220 -14.68 8.12 6.89
CA THR A 220 -13.51 9.01 6.88
C THR A 220 -12.41 8.49 5.95
N GLY A 221 -12.09 7.20 6.01
CA GLY A 221 -11.08 6.60 5.13
C GLY A 221 -11.48 6.67 3.66
N ILE A 222 -12.74 6.39 3.33
CA ILE A 222 -13.25 6.51 1.95
C ILE A 222 -13.16 7.96 1.48
N VAL A 223 -13.60 8.93 2.29
CA VAL A 223 -13.56 10.35 1.92
C VAL A 223 -12.12 10.82 1.73
N VAL A 224 -11.22 10.51 2.66
CA VAL A 224 -9.80 10.90 2.56
C VAL A 224 -9.14 10.30 1.32
N THR A 225 -9.31 8.99 1.09
CA THR A 225 -8.72 8.33 -0.09
C THR A 225 -9.36 8.81 -1.39
N ALA A 226 -10.66 9.15 -1.40
CA ALA A 226 -11.32 9.76 -2.55
C ALA A 226 -10.77 11.15 -2.85
N ILE A 227 -10.58 12.00 -1.82
CA ILE A 227 -9.93 13.30 -1.98
C ILE A 227 -8.54 13.10 -2.59
N CYS A 228 -7.70 12.28 -1.98
CA CYS A 228 -6.35 12.00 -2.48
C CYS A 228 -6.33 11.53 -3.94
N ALA A 229 -7.25 10.64 -4.34
CA ALA A 229 -7.33 10.16 -5.71
C ALA A 229 -7.79 11.25 -6.68
N LEU A 230 -8.86 11.98 -6.34
CA LEU A 230 -9.48 12.96 -7.24
C LEU A 230 -8.63 14.23 -7.41
N SER A 231 -7.92 14.67 -6.36
CA SER A 231 -7.01 15.81 -6.45
C SER A 231 -5.56 15.45 -6.82
N ALA A 232 -5.27 14.17 -7.08
CA ALA A 232 -3.96 13.71 -7.54
C ALA A 232 -3.37 14.54 -8.71
N PRO A 233 -4.13 14.97 -9.75
CA PRO A 233 -3.57 15.72 -10.87
C PRO A 233 -2.97 17.08 -10.49
N TRP A 234 -3.38 17.64 -9.35
CA TRP A 234 -2.89 18.93 -8.84
C TRP A 234 -1.88 18.78 -7.70
N PHE A 235 -1.57 17.55 -7.30
CA PHE A 235 -0.58 17.29 -6.27
C PHE A 235 0.82 17.23 -6.88
N ASP A 236 1.73 18.08 -6.39
CA ASP A 236 3.14 18.04 -6.79
C ASP A 236 3.91 17.03 -5.92
N ALA A 237 4.19 15.87 -6.50
CA ALA A 237 5.02 14.83 -5.88
C ALA A 237 6.53 15.10 -6.03
N GLY A 238 6.94 16.17 -6.74
CA GLY A 238 8.35 16.46 -7.06
C GLY A 238 8.89 15.69 -8.26
N TYR A 239 8.01 15.09 -9.07
CA TYR A 239 8.35 14.23 -10.21
C TYR A 239 7.48 14.54 -11.44
N PRO A 240 7.73 15.66 -12.14
CA PRO A 240 6.88 16.13 -13.24
C PRO A 240 6.78 15.13 -14.41
N LEU A 241 7.85 14.39 -14.71
CA LEU A 241 7.84 13.33 -15.74
C LEU A 241 6.89 12.18 -15.38
N GLY A 242 6.55 12.05 -14.10
CA GLY A 242 5.63 11.05 -13.54
C GLY A 242 4.17 11.52 -13.47
N ALA A 243 3.82 12.70 -13.98
CA ALA A 243 2.46 13.25 -13.90
C ALA A 243 1.38 12.30 -14.46
N TRP A 244 1.74 11.44 -15.42
CA TRP A 244 0.85 10.40 -15.95
C TRP A 244 0.27 9.52 -14.83
N ALA A 245 1.04 9.25 -13.78
CA ALA A 245 0.62 8.39 -12.68
C ALA A 245 -0.46 9.07 -11.81
N ASN A 246 -0.33 10.37 -11.58
CA ASN A 246 -1.31 11.18 -10.87
C ASN A 246 -2.64 11.23 -11.63
N TRP A 247 -2.60 11.45 -12.94
CA TRP A 247 -3.79 11.40 -13.79
C TRP A 247 -4.42 10.00 -13.83
N SER A 248 -3.61 8.96 -13.97
CA SER A 248 -4.09 7.56 -13.93
C SER A 248 -4.79 7.25 -12.61
N LEU A 249 -4.28 7.78 -11.50
CA LEU A 249 -4.88 7.63 -10.18
C LEU A 249 -6.24 8.33 -10.08
N ALA A 250 -6.38 9.54 -10.63
CA ALA A 250 -7.67 10.25 -10.66
C ALA A 250 -8.72 9.49 -11.47
N VAL A 251 -8.33 8.94 -12.63
CA VAL A 251 -9.20 8.10 -13.46
C VAL A 251 -9.62 6.84 -12.71
N LEU A 252 -8.68 6.17 -12.03
CA LEU A 252 -8.97 5.01 -11.18
C LEU A 252 -9.95 5.39 -10.06
N GLY A 253 -9.77 6.56 -9.44
CA GLY A 253 -10.64 7.07 -8.38
C GLY A 253 -12.08 7.28 -8.86
N LEU A 254 -12.25 7.98 -9.97
CA LEU A 254 -13.54 8.20 -10.63
C LEU A 254 -14.22 6.88 -11.01
N ALA A 255 -13.48 5.98 -11.66
CA ALA A 255 -14.00 4.67 -12.05
C ALA A 255 -14.45 3.86 -10.82
N SER A 256 -13.67 3.88 -9.75
CA SER A 256 -13.98 3.14 -8.52
C SER A 256 -15.24 3.69 -7.83
N LEU A 257 -15.41 5.02 -7.79
CA LEU A 257 -16.61 5.66 -7.24
C LEU A 257 -17.84 5.39 -8.10
N ALA A 258 -17.71 5.41 -9.43
CA ALA A 258 -18.80 5.09 -10.36
C ALA A 258 -19.24 3.62 -10.24
N LEU A 259 -18.30 2.68 -10.12
CA LEU A 259 -18.62 1.27 -9.90
C LEU A 259 -19.26 1.04 -8.53
N ALA A 260 -18.78 1.73 -7.50
CA ALA A 260 -19.37 1.67 -6.16
C ALA A 260 -20.80 2.22 -6.14
N SER A 261 -21.07 3.36 -6.80
CA SER A 261 -22.42 3.95 -6.86
C SER A 261 -23.41 3.07 -7.60
N GLY A 262 -23.00 2.40 -8.68
CA GLY A 262 -23.81 1.42 -9.41
C GLY A 262 -24.28 0.24 -8.54
N ARG A 263 -23.49 -0.15 -7.54
CA ARG A 263 -23.84 -1.21 -6.57
C ARG A 263 -24.97 -0.81 -5.61
N TYR A 264 -25.17 0.48 -5.39
CA TYR A 264 -26.23 1.02 -4.52
C TYR A 264 -27.42 1.59 -5.32
N TRP A 265 -27.36 1.56 -6.66
CA TRP A 265 -28.39 2.12 -7.52
C TRP A 265 -29.62 1.17 -7.65
N PRO A 266 -30.86 1.66 -7.48
CA PRO A 266 -32.07 0.84 -7.46
C PRO A 266 -32.31 -0.02 -8.72
N LEU A 267 -31.92 0.47 -9.91
CA LEU A 267 -32.19 -0.24 -11.17
C LEU A 267 -31.50 -1.61 -11.28
N PHE A 268 -30.38 -1.83 -10.57
CA PHE A 268 -29.67 -3.13 -10.56
C PHE A 268 -30.21 -4.11 -9.52
N ARG A 269 -30.98 -3.62 -8.53
CA ARG A 269 -31.60 -4.47 -7.49
C ARG A 269 -32.78 -5.28 -8.03
N ASN A 270 -33.47 -4.76 -9.05
CA ASN A 270 -34.68 -5.37 -9.62
C ASN A 270 -34.41 -6.55 -10.57
N ARG A 271 -33.16 -6.80 -11.00
CA ARG A 271 -32.85 -7.97 -11.84
C ARG A 271 -32.65 -9.29 -11.09
N GLN A 272 -32.61 -9.28 -9.75
CA GLN A 272 -32.42 -10.49 -8.93
C GLN A 272 -33.69 -10.98 -8.21
N ARG A 273 -34.87 -10.40 -8.50
CA ARG A 273 -36.15 -10.83 -7.90
C ARG A 273 -37.26 -10.96 -8.94
N LEU A 274 -37.16 -11.96 -9.82
CA LEU A 274 -38.34 -12.56 -10.46
C LEU A 274 -38.07 -14.06 -10.62
N PRO A 275 -38.73 -14.87 -9.78
CA PRO A 275 -39.74 -15.75 -10.34
C PRO A 275 -41.08 -15.40 -9.71
N LEU A 276 -42.00 -14.86 -10.51
CA LEU A 276 -43.43 -14.91 -10.22
C LEU A 276 -43.88 -16.37 -10.36
N ARG A 277 -43.59 -17.18 -9.34
CA ARG A 277 -44.32 -18.41 -9.02
C ARG A 277 -44.92 -18.18 -7.65
N ASP A 278 -46.16 -17.70 -7.67
CA ASP A 278 -47.22 -17.96 -6.69
C ASP A 278 -48.31 -16.89 -6.86
N LEU A 279 -48.92 -16.87 -8.05
CA LEU A 279 -50.31 -16.44 -8.16
C LEU A 279 -51.17 -17.70 -8.06
N GLY A 280 -51.69 -17.90 -6.86
CA GLY A 280 -52.97 -18.55 -6.61
C GLY A 280 -53.07 -20.04 -6.92
N ARG A 281 -52.65 -20.89 -5.98
CA ARG A 281 -53.38 -22.14 -5.74
C ARG A 281 -53.47 -22.45 -4.25
N ASN A 282 -54.69 -22.84 -3.88
CA ASN A 282 -55.15 -23.48 -2.66
C ASN A 282 -55.59 -22.58 -1.49
N SER A 283 -56.84 -22.12 -1.58
CA SER A 283 -57.76 -22.30 -0.45
C SER A 283 -58.01 -23.81 -0.26
N GLY A 284 -57.66 -24.34 0.90
CA GLY A 284 -58.09 -25.67 1.39
C GLY A 284 -59.62 -25.76 1.40
N ARG A 285 -60.21 -26.91 1.04
CA ARG A 285 -60.56 -28.03 1.96
C ARG A 285 -61.37 -27.54 3.15
N ASP A 286 -62.66 -27.88 3.19
CA ASP A 286 -63.20 -28.91 4.08
C ASP A 286 -64.69 -29.15 3.75
N GLU A 287 -65.08 -30.44 3.82
CA GLU A 287 -66.43 -31.04 3.80
C GLU A 287 -67.21 -31.16 2.47
#